data_AF-A0A4V1KFR5-F1
#
_entry.id   AF-A0A4V1KFR5-F1
#
_cell.length_a   1.000
_cell.length_b   1.000
_cell.length_c   1.000
_cell.angle_alpha   90.00
_cell.angle_beta   90.00
_cell.angle_gamma   90.00
#
_symmetry.space_group_name_H-M   'P 1'
#
loop_
_entity.id
_entity.type
_entity.pdbx_description
1 polymer ?
#
loop_
_entity_poly.entity_id
_entity_poly.type
_entity_poly.pdbx_seq_one_letter_code
_entity_poly.pdbx_strand_id
1 'polypeptide(L)' 'KVEAYHKRKLSDKFFCVYLDATYLPLRRETFEREAVYIAIGIKPNGHKEVIDYCIAPSENIEVWTDMLQNMKSRG' A
#
# COMPACT_ATOMS: atom_id res chain seq x y z
N LYS A 1 11.71 -2.14 11.37
CA LYS A 1 12.05 -1.74 9.97
C LYS A 1 10.80 -1.58 9.12
N VAL A 2 9.93 -2.59 9.02
CA VAL A 2 8.64 -2.52 8.30
C VAL A 2 7.65 -1.53 8.94
N GLU A 3 7.45 -1.57 10.26
CA GLU A 3 6.57 -0.60 10.93
C GLU A 3 6.98 0.86 10.72
N ALA A 4 8.28 1.15 10.75
CA ALA A 4 8.80 2.49 10.50
C ALA A 4 8.49 2.94 9.06
N TYR A 5 8.50 2.01 8.09
CA TYR A 5 8.12 2.28 6.71
C TYR A 5 6.63 2.66 6.60
N HIS A 6 5.74 1.91 7.27
CA HIS A 6 4.29 2.22 7.32
C HIS A 6 3.96 3.50 8.10
N LYS A 7 4.88 4.02 8.93
CA LYS A 7 4.68 5.25 9.72
C LYS A 7 5.43 6.47 9.18
N ARG A 8 6.25 6.32 8.13
CA ARG A 8 7.07 7.42 7.61
C ARG A 8 6.22 8.54 7.04
N LYS A 9 6.68 9.78 7.17
CA LYS A 9 6.06 10.93 6.52
C LYS A 9 6.16 10.79 5.00
N LEU A 10 5.07 11.07 4.29
CA LEU A 10 5.04 11.04 2.83
C LEU A 10 5.48 12.38 2.23
N SER A 11 5.70 12.39 0.92
CA SER A 11 6.04 13.62 0.19
C SER A 11 4.78 14.48 0.03
N ASP A 12 4.90 15.80 0.17
CA ASP A 12 3.76 16.72 0.17
C ASP A 12 2.87 16.66 -1.07
N LYS A 13 3.42 16.21 -2.22
CA LYS A 13 2.68 16.10 -3.48
C LYS A 13 3.12 14.89 -4.29
N PHE A 14 2.13 14.16 -4.80
CA PHE A 14 2.25 13.22 -5.90
C PHE A 14 1.54 13.79 -7.13
N PHE A 15 2.13 13.61 -8.30
CA PHE A 15 1.47 13.91 -9.58
C PHE A 15 0.32 12.94 -9.84
N CYS A 16 0.55 11.65 -9.60
CA CYS A 16 -0.48 10.63 -9.59
C CYS A 16 -0.13 9.51 -8.61
N VAL A 17 -1.16 8.75 -8.22
CA VAL A 17 -1.02 7.56 -7.40
C VAL A 17 -1.75 6.42 -8.10
N TYR A 18 -1.03 5.33 -8.35
CA TYR A 18 -1.59 4.08 -8.84
C TYR A 18 -1.88 3.16 -7.66
N LEU A 19 -3.07 2.57 -7.66
CA LEU A 19 -3.52 1.60 -6.67
C LEU A 19 -3.79 0.29 -7.40
N ASP A 20 -3.30 -0.81 -6.85
CA ASP A 20 -3.53 -2.14 -7.38
C ASP A 20 -3.59 -3.16 -6.24
N ALA A 21 -4.24 -4.29 -6.49
CA ALA A 21 -4.27 -5.44 -5.59
C ALA A 21 -3.99 -6.72 -6.39
N THR A 22 -3.03 -7.50 -5.93
CA THR A 22 -2.65 -8.77 -6.57
C THR A 22 -2.67 -9.91 -5.56
N TYR A 23 -3.06 -11.11 -6.01
CA TYR A 23 -3.12 -12.29 -5.15
C TYR A 23 -1.84 -13.10 -5.25
N LEU A 24 -1.14 -13.23 -4.12
CA LEU A 24 0.09 -14.02 -4.02
C LEU A 24 -0.12 -15.22 -3.09
N PRO A 25 0.47 -16.39 -3.39
CA PRO A 25 0.47 -17.51 -2.46
C PRO A 25 1.33 -17.15 -1.24
N LEU A 26 0.69 -17.03 -0.08
CA LEU A 26 1.33 -16.75 1.19
C LEU A 26 1.22 -17.98 2.08
N ARG A 27 2.36 -18.36 2.68
CA ARG A 27 2.40 -19.46 3.63
C ARG A 27 2.15 -18.92 5.04
N ARG A 28 1.02 -19.31 5.63
CA ARG A 28 0.77 -19.17 7.07
C ARG A 28 1.07 -20.52 7.71
N GLU A 29 0.05 -21.35 7.88
CA GLU A 29 0.17 -22.79 8.20
C GLU A 29 0.10 -23.63 6.93
N THR A 30 -0.91 -23.35 6.09
CA THR A 30 -1.07 -23.82 4.71
C THR A 30 -0.71 -22.70 3.72
N PHE A 31 -0.73 -23.01 2.42
CA PHE A 31 -0.60 -22.00 1.37
C PHE A 31 -1.98 -21.51 0.95
N GLU A 32 -2.25 -20.24 1.19
CA GLU A 32 -3.47 -19.55 0.74
C GLU A 32 -3.10 -18.36 -0.15
N ARG A 33 -4.00 -17.99 -1.06
CA ARG A 33 -3.81 -16.78 -1.87
C ARG A 33 -4.39 -15.59 -1.12
N GLU A 34 -3.52 -14.72 -0.63
CA GLU A 34 -3.92 -13.48 0.05
C GLU A 34 -3.76 -12.28 -0.90
N ALA A 35 -4.57 -11.25 -0.68
CA ALA A 35 -4.52 -10.01 -1.43
C ALA A 35 -3.37 -9.13 -0.92
N VAL A 36 -2.52 -8.69 -1.84
CA VAL A 36 -1.46 -7.70 -1.59
C VAL A 36 -1.82 -6.41 -2.31
N TYR A 37 -2.18 -5.41 -1.51
CA TYR A 37 -2.49 -4.06 -1.93
C TYR A 37 -1.19 -3.28 -2.08
N ILE A 38 -1.04 -2.52 -3.16
CA ILE A 38 0.16 -1.73 -3.41
C ILE A 38 -0.26 -0.34 -3.91
N ALA A 39 0.29 0.70 -3.29
CA ALA A 39 0.18 2.07 -3.74
C ALA A 39 1.53 2.56 -4.27
N ILE A 40 1.55 3.04 -5.52
CA ILE A 40 2.74 3.61 -6.17
C ILE A 40 2.49 5.07 -6.48
N GLY A 41 3.34 5.94 -5.94
CA GLY A 41 3.30 7.38 -6.18
C GLY A 41 4.32 7.80 -7.23
N ILE A 42 3.89 8.67 -8.15
CA ILE A 42 4.79 9.40 -9.05
C ILE A 42 4.92 10.83 -8.55
N LYS A 43 6.13 11.26 -8.19
CA LYS A 43 6.38 12.64 -7.76
C LYS A 43 6.37 13.60 -8.95
N PRO A 44 6.22 14.93 -8.73
CA PRO A 44 6.26 15.92 -9.80
C PRO A 44 7.54 15.91 -10.66
N ASN A 45 8.65 15.40 -10.11
CA ASN A 45 9.91 15.23 -10.85
C ASN A 45 10.00 13.90 -11.62
N GLY A 46 8.92 13.12 -11.69
CA GLY A 46 8.86 11.82 -12.36
C GLY A 46 9.41 10.65 -11.54
N HIS A 47 9.93 10.87 -10.32
CA HIS A 47 10.42 9.77 -9.48
C HIS A 47 9.26 8.90 -9.00
N LYS A 48 9.39 7.58 -9.21
CA LYS A 48 8.44 6.58 -8.71
C LYS A 48 8.87 6.08 -7.34
N GLU A 49 7.93 5.97 -6.41
CA GLU A 49 8.15 5.28 -5.13
C GLU A 49 6.94 4.43 -4.76
N VAL A 50 7.18 3.31 -4.08
CA VAL A 50 6.10 2.60 -3.39
C VAL A 50 5.72 3.46 -2.19
N ILE A 51 4.47 3.92 -2.14
CA ILE A 51 3.96 4.68 -1.00
C ILE A 51 3.74 3.72 0.15
N ASP A 52 2.92 2.70 -0.07
CA ASP A 52 2.67 1.68 0.93
C ASP A 52 2.16 0.37 0.33
N TYR A 53 2.09 -0.66 1.16
CA TYR A 53 1.43 -1.91 0.85
C TYR A 53 0.67 -2.44 2.08
N CYS A 54 -0.34 -3.26 1.83
CA CYS A 54 -1.08 -3.98 2.86
C CYS A 54 -1.31 -5.42 2.39
N ILE A 55 -1.30 -6.38 3.33
CA ILE A 55 -1.65 -7.78 3.04
C ILE A 55 -2.89 -8.11 3.87
N ALA A 56 -3.92 -8.62 3.20
CA ALA A 56 -5.16 -9.03 3.83
C ALA A 56 -5.65 -10.37 3.23
N PRO A 57 -6.45 -11.16 3.97
CA PRO A 57 -6.96 -12.45 3.48
C PRO A 57 -7.70 -12.34 2.14
N SER A 58 -8.48 -11.27 1.96
CA SER A 58 -9.21 -10.99 0.72
C SER A 58 -9.24 -9.49 0.44
N GLU A 59 -9.51 -9.16 -0.81
CA GLU A 59 -9.76 -7.77 -1.19
C GLU A 59 -11.15 -7.31 -0.70
N ASN A 60 -11.19 -6.21 0.06
CA ASN A 60 -12.42 -5.55 0.50
C ASN A 60 -12.26 -4.02 0.63
N ILE A 61 -13.38 -3.34 0.87
CA ILE A 61 -13.48 -1.88 0.92
C ILE A 61 -12.91 -1.29 2.21
N GLU A 62 -12.98 -2.03 3.32
CA GLU A 62 -12.49 -1.60 4.63
C GLU A 62 -10.97 -1.45 4.59
N VAL A 63 -10.26 -2.43 4.04
CA VAL A 63 -8.79 -2.40 3.90
C VAL A 63 -8.34 -1.26 2.96
N TRP A 64 -9.06 -1.03 1.85
CA TRP A 64 -8.79 0.11 0.97
C TRP A 64 -8.98 1.45 1.70
N THR A 65 -10.06 1.55 2.47
CA THR A 65 -10.39 2.77 3.22
C THR A 65 -9.32 3.07 4.26
N ASP A 66 -8.93 2.07 5.06
CA ASP A 66 -7.90 2.21 6.09
C ASP A 66 -6.54 2.57 5.48
N MET A 67 -6.15 1.93 4.39
CA MET A 67 -4.89 2.21 3.69
C MET A 67 -4.84 3.65 3.18
N LEU A 68 -5.90 4.13 2.51
CA LEU A 68 -5.97 5.48 1.97
C LEU A 68 -6.05 6.55 3.06
N GLN A 69 -6.79 6.30 4.14
CA GLN A 69 -6.83 7.18 5.30
C GLN A 69 -5.47 7.26 6.00
N ASN A 70 -4.79 6.12 6.16
CA ASN A 70 -3.44 6.07 6.73
C ASN A 70 -2.43 6.84 5.86
N MET A 71 -2.48 6.69 4.53
CA MET A 71 -1.68 7.49 3.61
C MET A 71 -1.93 8.98 3.83
N LYS A 72 -3.20 9.43 3.76
CA LYS A 72 -3.59 10.83 3.97
C LYS A 72 -3.13 11.40 5.31
N SER A 73 -3.10 10.58 6.37
CA SER A 73 -2.65 11.02 7.70
C SER A 73 -1.15 11.30 7.78
N ARG A 74 -0.35 10.76 6.85
CA ARG A 74 1.12 10.87 6.82
C ARG A 74 1.63 11.97 5.88
N GLY A 75 0.73 12.70 5.22
CA GLY A 75 1.05 13.69 4.17
C GLY A 75 0.62 13.21 2.80
#